data_AF-A0A2E6F8P4-F1
#
_entry.id   AF-A0A2E6F8P4-F1
#
_cell.length_a   1.000
_cell.length_b   1.000
_cell.length_c   1.000
_cell.angle_alpha   90.00
_cell.angle_beta   90.00
_cell.angle_gamma   90.00
#
_symmetry.space_group_name_H-M   'P 1'
#
loop_
_entity.id
_entity.type
_entity.pdbx_description
1 polymer ?
#
loop_
_entity_poly.entity_id
_entity_poly.type
_entity_poly.pdbx_seq_one_letter_code
_entity_poly.pdbx_strand_id
1 'polypeptide(L)'
;MVVCPGVNDGEVLDDTLLGVLDRFPELSSLAVVPLGVSSHNREPSLRPHTKDEAAIVVQTVENWQVRFLDALGRRLVYAADEYYLLAGNPFPEADSYEDFPMYEDGIGMARAFEAEFTGKLLSGIGPRAGFFQWVDGAPAEGYRAPRMSGGSNRAGEIVRVGSPEDVEAVPVGISVRDDAPVGILTGGYGAQVLSPLVSSLGREGVRVIEVENLFFGGNVKVSGLMVGEDLRRALSSEPEGHRYLLPDVCLNNGKFLDGLCLDDLPREVEVVPTDGVALRAALKRGVRYADVEQEAST
;
A
#
# COMPACT_ATOMS: atom_id res chain seq x y z
N MET A 1 -17.38 4.70 7.88
CA MET A 1 -18.09 5.98 7.65
C MET A 1 -17.16 6.93 6.93
N VAL A 2 -17.65 7.54 5.86
CA VAL A 2 -16.94 8.61 5.14
C VAL A 2 -17.30 9.95 5.78
N VAL A 3 -16.29 10.75 6.10
CA VAL A 3 -16.50 12.13 6.56
C VAL A 3 -16.27 13.07 5.39
N CYS A 4 -17.18 14.01 5.23
CA CYS A 4 -17.23 15.02 4.18
C CYS A 4 -17.15 16.40 4.85
N PRO A 5 -16.13 17.21 4.52
CA PRO A 5 -15.96 18.52 5.13
C PRO A 5 -17.19 19.43 4.96
N GLY A 6 -17.67 20.02 6.05
CA GLY A 6 -18.84 20.88 6.09
C GLY A 6 -20.19 20.17 5.94
N VAL A 7 -20.22 18.83 5.93
CA VAL A 7 -21.46 18.02 5.79
C VAL A 7 -21.70 17.18 7.05
N ASN A 8 -20.71 16.38 7.45
CA ASN A 8 -20.83 15.48 8.60
C ASN A 8 -19.53 15.38 9.43
N ASP A 9 -18.73 16.45 9.43
CA ASP A 9 -17.58 16.66 10.30
C ASP A 9 -17.95 17.48 11.56
N GLY A 10 -16.96 17.79 12.40
CA GLY A 10 -17.15 18.64 13.58
C GLY A 10 -18.18 18.09 14.58
N GLU A 11 -19.12 18.94 15.00
CA GLU A 11 -20.18 18.59 15.95
C GLU A 11 -21.08 17.45 15.42
N VAL A 12 -21.32 17.38 14.12
CA VAL A 12 -22.15 16.32 13.52
C VAL A 12 -21.47 14.96 13.67
N LEU A 13 -20.13 14.92 13.55
CA LEU A 13 -19.35 13.71 13.79
C LEU A 13 -19.43 13.29 15.28
N ASP A 14 -19.31 14.24 16.20
CA ASP A 14 -19.42 13.98 17.65
C ASP A 14 -20.80 13.41 18.01
N ASP A 15 -21.88 14.05 17.55
CA ASP A 15 -23.26 13.58 17.72
C ASP A 15 -23.49 12.20 17.12
N THR A 16 -22.89 11.92 15.95
CA THR A 16 -22.98 10.62 15.30
C THR A 16 -22.34 9.54 16.17
N LEU A 17 -21.15 9.79 16.72
CA LEU A 17 -20.42 8.83 17.57
C LEU A 17 -21.12 8.63 18.92
N LEU A 18 -21.73 9.67 19.48
CA LEU A 18 -22.60 9.55 20.66
C LEU A 18 -23.80 8.64 20.35
N GLY A 19 -24.46 8.85 19.21
CA GLY A 19 -25.56 8.00 18.78
C GLY A 19 -25.16 6.54 18.48
N VAL A 20 -23.90 6.30 18.09
CA VAL A 20 -23.34 4.95 17.95
C VAL A 20 -23.18 4.30 19.32
N LEU A 21 -22.62 5.02 20.29
CA LEU A 21 -22.46 4.51 21.65
C LEU A 21 -23.81 4.15 22.29
N ASP A 22 -24.81 5.01 22.14
CA ASP A 22 -26.13 4.84 22.74
C ASP A 22 -26.95 3.72 22.10
N ARG A 23 -26.97 3.65 20.76
CA ARG A 23 -27.89 2.77 20.02
C ARG A 23 -27.25 1.51 19.45
N PHE A 24 -25.93 1.49 19.29
CA PHE A 24 -25.20 0.40 18.66
C PHE A 24 -23.96 -0.06 19.47
N PRO A 25 -24.07 -0.29 20.79
CA PRO A 25 -22.93 -0.69 21.63
C PRO A 25 -22.32 -2.06 21.24
N GLU A 26 -23.11 -2.90 20.55
CA GLU A 26 -22.67 -4.21 20.06
C GLU A 26 -21.93 -4.15 18.72
N LEU A 27 -21.83 -2.98 18.08
CA LEU A 27 -21.12 -2.83 16.80
C LEU A 27 -19.64 -3.21 16.97
N SER A 28 -19.14 -4.15 16.17
CA SER A 28 -17.76 -4.66 16.30
C SER A 28 -16.73 -3.55 16.17
N SER A 29 -16.81 -2.74 15.11
CA SER A 29 -15.88 -1.65 14.86
C SER A 29 -16.49 -0.63 13.89
N LEU A 30 -15.96 0.59 13.90
CA LEU A 30 -16.36 1.70 13.05
C LEU A 30 -15.13 2.39 12.47
N ALA A 31 -14.95 2.29 11.16
CA ALA A 31 -13.92 3.04 10.43
C ALA A 31 -14.38 4.49 10.19
N VAL A 32 -13.47 5.44 10.36
CA VAL A 32 -13.64 6.85 9.96
C VAL A 32 -12.62 7.15 8.88
N VAL A 33 -13.10 7.38 7.65
CA VAL A 33 -12.26 7.54 6.46
C VAL A 33 -12.54 8.88 5.79
N PRO A 34 -11.52 9.52 5.17
CA PRO A 34 -11.73 10.79 4.48
C PRO A 34 -12.50 10.57 3.17
N LEU A 35 -13.19 11.62 2.72
CA LEU A 35 -13.79 11.64 1.40
C LEU A 35 -12.72 11.60 0.30
N GLY A 36 -12.73 10.53 -0.49
CA GLY A 36 -11.98 10.44 -1.74
C GLY A 36 -12.70 11.19 -2.86
N VAL A 37 -12.06 12.21 -3.45
CA VAL A 37 -12.62 12.99 -4.56
C VAL A 37 -11.80 12.76 -5.82
N SER A 38 -12.42 12.19 -6.85
CA SER A 38 -11.80 12.07 -8.19
C SER A 38 -12.00 13.36 -9.00
N SER A 39 -11.14 13.57 -10.01
CA SER A 39 -11.29 14.64 -11.00
C SER A 39 -12.58 14.57 -11.82
N HIS A 40 -13.30 13.45 -11.81
CA HIS A 40 -14.58 13.28 -12.48
C HIS A 40 -15.77 13.70 -11.63
N ASN A 41 -15.56 14.01 -10.35
CA ASN A 41 -16.62 14.49 -9.48
C ASN A 41 -17.09 15.89 -9.92
N ARG A 42 -18.41 16.07 -10.04
CA ARG A 42 -19.03 17.34 -10.44
C ARG A 42 -19.75 18.06 -9.29
N GLU A 43 -19.82 17.43 -8.12
CA GLU A 43 -20.50 17.99 -6.95
C GLU A 43 -19.55 18.91 -6.17
N PRO A 44 -19.75 20.24 -6.19
CA PRO A 44 -18.81 21.20 -5.59
C PRO A 44 -18.75 21.12 -4.07
N SER A 45 -19.80 20.61 -3.42
CA SER A 45 -19.81 20.40 -1.97
C SER A 45 -18.89 19.26 -1.51
N LEU A 46 -18.51 18.35 -2.41
CA LEU A 46 -17.64 17.21 -2.13
C LEU A 46 -16.19 17.56 -2.46
N ARG A 47 -15.50 18.13 -1.47
CA ARG A 47 -14.08 18.52 -1.52
C ARG A 47 -13.22 17.71 -0.56
N PRO A 48 -11.90 17.57 -0.81
CA PRO A 48 -10.99 16.96 0.15
C PRO A 48 -10.89 17.80 1.45
N HIS A 49 -10.49 17.13 2.53
CA HIS A 49 -10.14 17.79 3.79
C HIS A 49 -8.88 18.64 3.60
N THR A 50 -8.85 19.78 4.28
CA THR A 50 -7.59 20.47 4.58
C THR A 50 -6.81 19.69 5.65
N LYS A 51 -5.52 20.01 5.81
CA LYS A 51 -4.68 19.44 6.87
C LYS A 51 -5.27 19.65 8.27
N ASP A 52 -5.75 20.86 8.54
CA ASP A 52 -6.32 21.22 9.85
C ASP A 52 -7.64 20.49 10.11
N GLU A 53 -8.50 20.37 9.09
CA GLU A 53 -9.73 19.58 9.20
C GLU A 53 -9.45 18.09 9.44
N ALA A 54 -8.47 17.51 8.75
CA ALA A 54 -8.04 16.14 8.99
C ALA A 54 -7.53 15.94 10.42
N ALA A 55 -6.74 16.87 10.95
CA ALA A 55 -6.25 16.83 12.32
C ALA A 55 -7.39 16.92 13.35
N ILE A 56 -8.41 17.74 13.10
CA ILE A 56 -9.60 17.84 13.95
C ILE A 56 -10.36 16.50 13.95
N VAL A 57 -10.53 15.84 12.80
CA VAL A 57 -11.20 14.54 12.73
C VAL A 57 -10.42 13.48 13.52
N VAL A 58 -9.09 13.43 13.39
CA VAL A 58 -8.24 12.53 14.19
C VAL A 58 -8.46 12.75 15.68
N GLN A 59 -8.39 14.00 16.13
CA GLN A 59 -8.57 14.34 17.55
C GLN A 59 -9.95 13.93 18.07
N THR A 60 -11.00 14.15 17.27
CA THR A 60 -12.37 13.72 17.61
C THR A 60 -12.42 12.21 17.77
N VAL A 61 -11.87 11.44 16.82
CA VAL A 61 -11.85 9.99 16.89
C VAL A 61 -11.09 9.47 18.12
N GLU A 62 -9.91 10.03 18.42
CA GLU A 62 -9.11 9.63 19.59
C GLU A 62 -9.84 9.94 20.91
N ASN A 63 -10.51 11.09 21.01
CA ASN A 63 -11.34 11.42 22.17
C ASN A 63 -12.48 10.41 22.35
N TRP A 64 -13.10 9.98 21.24
CA TRP A 64 -14.16 8.98 21.27
C TRP A 64 -13.63 7.58 21.56
N GLN A 65 -12.42 7.22 21.15
CA GLN A 65 -11.79 5.95 21.55
C GLN A 65 -11.71 5.83 23.07
N VAL A 66 -11.34 6.90 23.77
CA VAL A 66 -11.33 6.93 25.24
C VAL A 66 -12.75 6.73 25.80
N ARG A 67 -13.75 7.45 25.27
CA ARG A 67 -15.15 7.33 25.71
C ARG A 67 -15.72 5.91 25.49
N PHE A 68 -15.44 5.30 24.35
CA PHE A 68 -15.85 3.92 24.06
C PHE A 68 -15.14 2.93 24.97
N LEU A 69 -13.84 3.12 25.23
CA LEU A 69 -13.10 2.26 26.15
C LEU A 69 -13.67 2.34 27.57
N ASP A 70 -13.97 3.54 28.06
CA ASP A 70 -14.57 3.75 29.39
C ASP A 70 -15.97 3.14 29.50
N ALA A 71 -16.79 3.23 28.44
CA ALA A 71 -18.19 2.80 28.46
C ALA A 71 -18.38 1.31 28.13
N LEU A 72 -17.57 0.75 27.23
CA LEU A 72 -17.73 -0.60 26.66
C LEU A 72 -16.57 -1.54 26.99
N GLY A 73 -15.48 -1.06 27.57
CA GLY A 73 -14.27 -1.85 27.84
C GLY A 73 -13.43 -2.15 26.60
N ARG A 74 -13.73 -1.54 25.46
CA ARG A 74 -13.00 -1.67 24.19
C ARG A 74 -13.15 -0.40 23.36
N ARG A 75 -12.19 -0.12 22.49
CA ARG A 75 -12.36 0.91 21.46
C ARG A 75 -13.32 0.36 20.39
N LEU A 76 -14.06 1.27 19.79
CA LEU A 76 -15.04 0.94 18.75
C LEU A 76 -14.76 1.69 17.46
N VAL A 77 -14.31 2.95 17.56
CA VAL A 77 -14.05 3.82 16.41
C VAL A 77 -12.55 3.97 16.15
N TYR A 78 -12.16 4.02 14.87
CA TYR A 78 -10.77 4.19 14.47
C TYR A 78 -10.68 5.03 13.19
N ALA A 79 -9.69 5.91 13.11
CA ALA A 79 -9.42 6.72 11.92
C ALA A 79 -8.54 5.93 10.96
N ALA A 80 -8.80 6.05 9.66
CA ALA A 80 -7.92 5.53 8.61
C ALA A 80 -6.51 6.11 8.71
N ASP A 81 -5.50 5.32 8.33
CA ASP A 81 -4.11 5.75 8.24
C ASP A 81 -3.96 6.99 7.35
N GLU A 82 -4.82 7.12 6.33
CA GLU A 82 -4.91 8.30 5.47
C GLU A 82 -5.13 9.60 6.25
N TYR A 83 -5.92 9.59 7.34
CA TYR A 83 -6.12 10.79 8.15
C TYR A 83 -4.84 11.26 8.84
N TYR A 84 -4.04 10.32 9.35
CA TYR A 84 -2.76 10.64 9.99
C TYR A 84 -1.78 11.23 8.97
N LEU A 85 -1.73 10.67 7.75
CA LEU A 85 -0.94 11.20 6.65
C LEU A 85 -1.42 12.61 6.22
N LEU A 86 -2.73 12.81 6.06
CA LEU A 86 -3.31 14.11 5.71
C LEU A 86 -3.05 15.17 6.79
N ALA A 87 -3.19 14.80 8.06
CA ALA A 87 -2.92 15.67 9.21
C ALA A 87 -1.42 15.93 9.42
N GLY A 88 -0.54 15.12 8.84
CA GLY A 88 0.90 15.13 9.14
C GLY A 88 1.21 14.71 10.58
N ASN A 89 0.37 13.84 11.14
CA ASN A 89 0.52 13.30 12.49
C ASN A 89 1.25 11.95 12.44
N PRO A 90 1.97 11.57 13.50
CA PRO A 90 2.48 10.20 13.61
C PRO A 90 1.32 9.21 13.69
N PHE A 91 1.53 7.99 13.17
CA PHE A 91 0.57 6.91 13.37
C PHE A 91 0.47 6.54 14.85
N PRO A 92 -0.71 6.10 15.33
CA PRO A 92 -0.85 5.51 16.65
C PRO A 92 0.10 4.33 16.87
N GLU A 93 0.41 4.05 18.14
CA GLU A 93 1.11 2.83 18.53
C GLU A 93 0.25 1.59 18.27
N ALA A 94 0.87 0.41 18.14
CA ALA A 94 0.16 -0.82 17.78
C ALA A 94 -1.01 -1.15 18.73
N ASP A 95 -0.84 -0.94 20.05
CA ASP A 95 -1.86 -1.20 21.07
C ASP A 95 -3.12 -0.33 20.92
N SER A 96 -3.02 0.80 20.20
CA SER A 96 -4.18 1.65 19.88
C SER A 96 -5.13 1.01 18.87
N TYR A 97 -4.64 0.04 18.08
CA TYR A 97 -5.41 -0.70 17.09
C TYR A 97 -6.01 -2.01 17.63
N GLU A 98 -5.73 -2.36 18.89
CA GLU A 98 -6.14 -3.65 19.48
C GLU A 98 -5.70 -4.84 18.60
N ASP A 99 -6.61 -5.74 18.23
CA ASP A 99 -6.32 -6.88 17.35
C ASP A 99 -6.40 -6.55 15.84
N PHE A 100 -6.22 -5.28 15.46
CA PHE A 100 -6.31 -4.77 14.10
C PHE A 100 -7.62 -5.18 13.39
N PRO A 101 -8.79 -4.85 13.95
CA PRO A 101 -10.09 -5.34 13.43
C PRO A 101 -10.40 -4.84 12.02
N MET A 102 -9.77 -3.75 11.58
CA MET A 102 -10.03 -3.08 10.31
C MET A 102 -8.77 -2.94 9.46
N TYR A 103 -7.83 -3.88 9.60
CA TYR A 103 -6.59 -3.91 8.82
C TYR A 103 -6.83 -3.80 7.31
N GLU A 104 -7.83 -4.54 6.78
CA GLU A 104 -8.17 -4.52 5.35
C GLU A 104 -8.88 -3.23 4.89
N ASP A 105 -9.30 -2.37 5.82
CA ASP A 105 -10.01 -1.10 5.55
C ASP A 105 -9.09 0.13 5.59
N GLY A 106 -7.77 -0.07 5.58
CA GLY A 106 -6.80 1.04 5.62
C GLY A 106 -6.55 1.58 7.02
N ILE A 107 -6.80 0.80 8.07
CA ILE A 107 -6.58 1.17 9.47
C ILE A 107 -5.49 0.28 10.07
N GLY A 108 -4.35 0.88 10.41
CA GLY A 108 -3.20 0.18 11.00
C GLY A 108 -2.29 -0.51 9.98
N MET A 109 -2.52 -0.30 8.68
CA MET A 109 -1.68 -0.85 7.61
C MET A 109 -0.25 -0.33 7.67
N ALA A 110 -0.05 0.97 7.88
CA ALA A 110 1.28 1.57 7.95
C ALA A 110 2.06 1.05 9.15
N ARG A 111 1.40 0.92 10.31
CA ARG A 111 2.02 0.42 11.54
C ARG A 111 2.36 -1.07 11.45
N ALA A 112 1.46 -1.86 10.86
CA ALA A 112 1.70 -3.26 10.55
C ALA A 112 2.90 -3.42 9.63
N PHE A 113 2.92 -2.67 8.52
CA PHE A 113 3.98 -2.70 7.53
C PHE A 113 5.34 -2.35 8.16
N GLU A 114 5.41 -1.30 8.97
CA GLU A 114 6.63 -0.92 9.69
C GLU A 114 7.13 -2.04 10.60
N ALA A 115 6.24 -2.67 11.37
CA ALA A 115 6.62 -3.77 12.26
C ALA A 115 7.12 -4.97 11.47
N GLU A 116 6.38 -5.37 10.44
CA GLU A 116 6.76 -6.44 9.52
C GLU A 116 8.10 -6.17 8.84
N PHE A 117 8.35 -4.93 8.41
CA PHE A 117 9.59 -4.51 7.77
C PHE A 117 10.77 -4.51 8.74
N THR A 118 10.58 -4.04 9.96
CA THR A 118 11.62 -4.03 11.01
C THR A 118 11.82 -5.38 11.70
N GLY A 119 10.95 -6.36 11.45
CA GLY A 119 11.06 -7.72 11.99
C GLY A 119 10.43 -7.89 13.36
N LYS A 120 9.63 -6.90 13.80
CA LYS A 120 8.80 -7.00 15.00
C LYS A 120 7.56 -7.83 14.67
N LEU A 121 7.27 -8.82 15.50
CA LEU A 121 6.03 -9.58 15.43
C LEU A 121 4.94 -8.81 16.20
N LEU A 122 3.87 -8.41 15.52
CA LEU A 122 2.68 -7.87 16.16
C LEU A 122 1.60 -8.97 16.22
N SER A 123 0.97 -9.14 17.39
CA SER A 123 -0.18 -10.02 17.55
C SER A 123 -1.38 -9.46 16.79
N GLY A 124 -2.17 -10.31 16.13
CA GLY A 124 -3.37 -9.90 15.39
C GLY A 124 -3.11 -9.49 13.92
N ILE A 125 -1.85 -9.39 13.50
CA ILE A 125 -1.44 -9.07 12.13
C ILE A 125 -1.08 -10.36 11.40
N GLY A 126 -1.81 -10.63 10.32
CA GLY A 126 -1.63 -11.77 9.44
C GLY A 126 -2.70 -11.73 8.34
N PRO A 127 -2.52 -12.47 7.22
CA PRO A 127 -3.51 -12.51 6.15
C PRO A 127 -4.84 -13.08 6.68
N ARG A 128 -5.73 -12.22 7.15
CA ARG A 128 -7.13 -12.56 7.37
C ARG A 128 -7.79 -12.45 6.01
N ALA A 129 -8.11 -13.60 5.42
CA ALA A 129 -8.88 -13.61 4.19
C ALA A 129 -10.26 -12.97 4.46
N GLY A 130 -10.58 -11.87 3.78
CA GLY A 130 -11.91 -11.77 3.17
C GLY A 130 -12.89 -10.72 3.69
N PHE A 131 -12.50 -9.45 3.80
CA PHE A 131 -13.47 -8.35 3.90
C PHE A 131 -14.00 -7.92 2.52
N PHE A 132 -13.16 -7.83 1.48
CA PHE A 132 -13.62 -7.64 0.09
C PHE A 132 -14.32 -8.89 -0.52
N GLN A 133 -14.64 -9.91 0.29
CA GLN A 133 -15.50 -11.02 -0.15
C GLN A 133 -16.97 -10.85 0.26
N TRP A 134 -17.33 -9.89 1.12
CA TRP A 134 -18.70 -9.73 1.59
C TRP A 134 -19.24 -8.31 1.38
N VAL A 135 -19.61 -8.03 0.13
CA VAL A 135 -20.73 -7.14 -0.17
C VAL A 135 -21.82 -8.01 -0.79
N ASP A 136 -22.76 -8.46 0.02
CA ASP A 136 -24.01 -9.06 -0.45
C ASP A 136 -24.81 -7.97 -1.18
N GLY A 137 -24.74 -7.97 -2.52
CA GLY A 137 -25.47 -7.03 -3.35
C GLY A 137 -25.08 -7.00 -4.83
N ALA A 138 -23.94 -7.58 -5.23
CA ALA A 138 -23.55 -7.74 -6.63
C ALA A 138 -23.19 -9.20 -6.91
N PRO A 139 -23.62 -9.79 -8.05
CA PRO A 139 -23.58 -11.24 -8.27
C PRO A 139 -22.18 -11.83 -8.07
N ALA A 140 -22.14 -12.98 -7.38
CA ALA A 140 -20.98 -13.62 -6.74
C ALA A 140 -19.89 -14.19 -7.68
N GLU A 141 -19.77 -13.69 -8.91
CA GLU A 141 -18.71 -14.08 -9.84
C GLU A 141 -18.16 -12.84 -10.53
N GLY A 142 -17.03 -12.28 -10.05
CA GLY A 142 -16.28 -11.34 -10.89
C GLY A 142 -15.38 -10.27 -10.27
N TYR A 143 -15.25 -10.09 -8.95
CA TYR A 143 -14.45 -8.97 -8.42
C TYR A 143 -13.23 -9.30 -7.55
N ARG A 144 -12.96 -10.58 -7.23
CA ARG A 144 -11.67 -10.98 -6.65
C ARG A 144 -11.35 -12.44 -6.95
N ALA A 145 -10.58 -12.68 -8.00
CA ALA A 145 -10.08 -14.02 -8.34
C ALA A 145 -8.80 -14.34 -7.53
N PRO A 146 -8.45 -15.62 -7.33
CA PRO A 146 -7.31 -16.04 -6.51
C PRO A 146 -5.97 -15.48 -7.01
N ARG A 147 -5.09 -15.07 -6.08
CA ARG A 147 -3.75 -14.54 -6.39
C ARG A 147 -2.86 -15.64 -6.97
N MET A 148 -2.30 -15.40 -8.16
CA MET A 148 -1.39 -16.33 -8.83
C MET A 148 -0.06 -16.42 -8.09
N SER A 149 0.35 -17.64 -7.75
CA SER A 149 1.73 -17.99 -7.42
C SER A 149 2.50 -18.25 -8.71
N GLY A 150 3.30 -17.28 -9.17
CA GLY A 150 4.22 -17.51 -10.30
C GLY A 150 4.67 -16.22 -10.99
N GLY A 151 5.92 -15.81 -10.75
CA GLY A 151 6.57 -14.75 -11.51
C GLY A 151 6.83 -15.20 -12.95
N SER A 152 6.54 -14.33 -13.91
CA SER A 152 6.78 -14.54 -15.34
C SER A 152 8.09 -13.89 -15.74
N ASN A 153 9.04 -14.69 -16.24
CA ASN A 153 10.26 -14.21 -16.88
C ASN A 153 10.17 -14.57 -18.37
N ARG A 154 10.28 -13.61 -19.30
CA ARG A 154 10.47 -13.89 -20.74
C ARG A 154 11.93 -13.69 -21.12
N ALA A 155 12.51 -14.67 -21.80
CA ALA A 155 13.81 -14.57 -22.47
C ALA A 155 13.60 -14.53 -23.99
N GLY A 156 14.34 -13.67 -24.68
CA GLY A 156 14.47 -13.66 -26.14
C GLY A 156 15.61 -14.57 -26.61
N GLU A 157 15.45 -15.20 -27.78
CA GLU A 157 16.41 -16.15 -28.35
C GLU A 157 17.54 -15.45 -29.14
N ILE A 158 18.78 -15.97 -29.04
CA ILE A 158 19.87 -15.66 -29.98
C ILE A 158 20.33 -16.97 -30.63
N VAL A 159 20.33 -17.00 -31.97
CA VAL A 159 20.77 -18.14 -32.78
C VAL A 159 22.31 -18.21 -32.77
N ARG A 160 22.87 -19.34 -32.33
CA ARG A 160 24.26 -19.73 -32.65
C ARG A 160 24.24 -20.79 -33.74
N VAL A 161 24.94 -20.52 -34.83
CA VAL A 161 25.09 -21.48 -35.95
C VAL A 161 26.14 -22.53 -35.58
N GLY A 162 25.69 -23.77 -35.42
CA GLY A 162 26.53 -24.95 -35.21
C GLY A 162 25.92 -26.18 -35.87
N SER A 163 26.35 -26.46 -37.12
CA SER A 163 25.97 -27.60 -37.99
C SER A 163 24.49 -27.68 -38.44
N PRO A 164 24.18 -28.28 -39.62
CA PRO A 164 23.00 -27.90 -40.40
C PRO A 164 21.64 -28.43 -39.93
N GLU A 165 21.54 -29.30 -38.91
CA GLU A 165 20.28 -30.03 -38.67
C GLU A 165 19.74 -30.07 -37.24
N ASP A 166 20.40 -29.52 -36.22
CA ASP A 166 19.84 -29.45 -34.85
C ASP A 166 20.08 -28.07 -34.21
N VAL A 167 19.06 -27.22 -34.20
CA VAL A 167 19.06 -25.91 -33.53
C VAL A 167 18.29 -26.05 -32.21
N GLU A 168 19.01 -26.23 -31.11
CA GLU A 168 18.42 -26.16 -29.76
C GLU A 168 18.70 -24.78 -29.15
N ALA A 169 17.63 -24.01 -28.92
CA ALA A 169 17.71 -22.69 -28.31
C ALA A 169 18.05 -22.82 -26.82
N VAL A 170 19.20 -22.27 -26.41
CA VAL A 170 19.52 -22.07 -24.98
C VAL A 170 19.08 -20.65 -24.60
N PRO A 171 18.11 -20.48 -23.69
CA PRO A 171 17.68 -19.15 -23.27
C PRO A 171 18.82 -18.42 -22.55
N VAL A 172 19.25 -17.29 -23.09
CA VAL A 172 20.20 -16.37 -22.43
C VAL A 172 19.39 -15.14 -21.99
N GLY A 173 18.83 -15.20 -20.78
CA GLY A 173 18.26 -14.02 -20.14
C GLY A 173 19.40 -13.17 -19.54
N ILE A 174 19.54 -11.92 -19.98
CA ILE A 174 20.29 -10.93 -19.21
C ILE A 174 19.36 -10.47 -18.09
N SER A 175 19.31 -11.24 -17.00
CA SER A 175 18.61 -10.78 -15.80
C SER A 175 19.41 -9.65 -15.16
N VAL A 176 18.71 -8.63 -14.66
CA VAL A 176 19.34 -7.59 -13.83
C VAL A 176 20.09 -8.28 -12.68
N ARG A 177 21.31 -7.81 -12.37
CA ARG A 177 22.10 -8.39 -11.30
C ARG A 177 21.38 -8.20 -9.96
N ASP A 178 21.51 -9.18 -9.08
CA ASP A 178 20.90 -9.12 -7.76
C ASP A 178 21.35 -7.87 -6.98
N ASP A 179 22.62 -7.46 -7.13
CA ASP A 179 23.27 -6.31 -6.48
C ASP A 179 23.01 -4.95 -7.17
N ALA A 180 22.14 -4.91 -8.18
CA ALA A 180 21.79 -3.66 -8.84
C ALA A 180 21.02 -2.69 -7.91
N PRO A 181 21.15 -1.36 -8.11
CA PRO A 181 20.35 -0.38 -7.39
C PRO A 181 18.86 -0.65 -7.51
N VAL A 182 18.13 -0.45 -6.41
CA VAL A 182 16.71 -0.76 -6.27
C VAL A 182 15.89 0.52 -6.24
N GLY A 183 14.85 0.60 -7.08
CA GLY A 183 13.79 1.60 -7.00
C GLY A 183 12.50 0.95 -6.51
N ILE A 184 11.91 1.46 -5.42
CA ILE A 184 10.64 0.97 -4.86
C ILE A 184 9.53 1.89 -5.37
N LEU A 185 8.67 1.38 -6.25
CA LEU A 185 7.54 2.13 -6.82
C LEU A 185 6.38 2.13 -5.83
N THR A 186 5.79 3.29 -5.58
CA THR A 186 4.65 3.42 -4.66
C THR A 186 3.84 4.69 -4.95
N GLY A 187 2.58 4.74 -4.51
CA GLY A 187 1.81 5.98 -4.49
C GLY A 187 2.32 6.93 -3.40
N GLY A 188 1.94 8.21 -3.45
CA GLY A 188 2.43 9.26 -2.56
C GLY A 188 2.24 9.00 -1.06
N TYR A 189 1.15 8.33 -0.65
CA TYR A 189 0.99 7.94 0.75
C TYR A 189 1.97 6.84 1.16
N GLY A 190 2.17 5.84 0.30
CA GLY A 190 3.18 4.83 0.55
C GLY A 190 4.59 5.43 0.54
N ALA A 191 4.86 6.46 -0.27
CA ALA A 191 6.15 7.15 -0.25
C ALA A 191 6.45 7.80 1.12
N GLN A 192 5.44 8.42 1.75
CA GLN A 192 5.56 9.00 3.10
C GLN A 192 5.85 7.93 4.17
N VAL A 193 5.27 6.74 4.04
CA VAL A 193 5.50 5.63 4.97
C VAL A 193 6.86 4.95 4.71
N LEU A 194 7.20 4.69 3.46
CA LEU A 194 8.38 3.91 3.08
C LEU A 194 9.68 4.71 3.17
N SER A 195 9.67 6.03 2.89
CA SER A 195 10.90 6.82 2.83
C SER A 195 11.69 6.82 4.15
N PRO A 196 11.08 6.99 5.34
CA PRO A 196 11.79 6.86 6.61
C PRO A 196 12.33 5.46 6.86
N LEU A 197 11.57 4.42 6.48
CA LEU A 197 11.95 3.01 6.66
C LEU A 197 13.13 2.61 5.76
N VAL A 198 13.13 3.05 4.51
CA VAL A 198 14.23 2.80 3.58
C VAL A 198 15.47 3.58 4.01
N SER A 199 15.29 4.83 4.47
CA SER A 199 16.41 5.66 4.96
C SER A 199 17.06 5.06 6.20
N SER A 200 16.28 4.47 7.11
CA SER A 200 16.81 3.86 8.34
C SER A 200 17.66 2.62 8.10
N LEU A 201 17.58 2.00 6.91
CA LEU A 201 18.49 0.93 6.52
C LEU A 201 19.93 1.42 6.30
N GLY A 202 20.14 2.72 6.03
CA GLY A 202 21.47 3.28 5.75
C GLY A 202 22.15 2.71 4.49
N ARG A 203 21.38 2.08 3.58
CA ARG A 203 21.90 1.40 2.40
C ARG A 203 21.90 2.33 1.19
N GLU A 204 23.08 2.57 0.63
CA GLU A 204 23.20 3.24 -0.66
C GLU A 204 22.60 2.37 -1.78
N GLY A 205 22.00 3.03 -2.79
CA GLY A 205 21.44 2.33 -3.95
C GLY A 205 20.00 1.84 -3.78
N VAL A 206 19.32 2.06 -2.66
CA VAL A 206 17.87 1.84 -2.52
C VAL A 206 17.16 3.19 -2.46
N ARG A 207 16.15 3.41 -3.31
CA ARG A 207 15.35 4.64 -3.34
C ARG A 207 13.87 4.35 -3.46
N VAL A 208 13.04 5.23 -2.90
CA VAL A 208 11.60 5.26 -3.12
C VAL A 208 11.30 6.12 -4.34
N ILE A 209 10.46 5.63 -5.25
CA ILE A 209 10.01 6.31 -6.45
C ILE A 209 8.50 6.52 -6.30
N GLU A 210 8.11 7.76 -6.00
CA GLU A 210 6.70 8.14 -5.97
C GLU A 210 6.13 8.15 -7.39
N VAL A 211 5.05 7.40 -7.59
CA VAL A 211 4.26 7.39 -8.81
C VAL A 211 3.06 8.30 -8.58
N GLU A 212 3.14 9.51 -9.12
CA GLU A 212 2.05 10.47 -9.05
C GLU A 212 0.83 9.96 -9.84
N ASN A 213 -0.33 9.90 -9.19
CA ASN A 213 -1.57 9.43 -9.80
C ASN A 213 -2.22 10.54 -10.61
N LEU A 214 -1.86 10.70 -11.88
CA LEU A 214 -2.50 11.71 -12.73
C LEU A 214 -3.80 11.19 -13.36
N PHE A 215 -3.95 9.86 -13.47
CA PHE A 215 -5.14 9.25 -14.06
C PHE A 215 -6.43 9.60 -13.31
N PHE A 216 -6.41 9.59 -11.98
CA PHE A 216 -7.56 9.97 -11.14
C PHE A 216 -7.51 11.43 -10.65
N GLY A 217 -6.59 12.25 -11.18
CA GLY A 217 -6.52 13.69 -10.90
C GLY A 217 -5.71 14.10 -9.68
N GLY A 218 -4.70 13.32 -9.27
CA GLY A 218 -3.66 13.71 -8.29
C GLY A 218 -4.05 13.63 -6.82
N ASN A 219 -5.35 13.70 -6.51
CA ASN A 219 -5.84 13.68 -5.12
C ASN A 219 -5.80 12.27 -4.50
N VAL A 220 -5.76 11.23 -5.32
CA VAL A 220 -5.71 9.83 -4.88
C VAL A 220 -4.27 9.36 -4.83
N LYS A 221 -3.75 9.08 -3.62
CA LYS A 221 -2.30 8.81 -3.42
C LYS A 221 -1.97 7.38 -2.95
N VAL A 222 -2.94 6.48 -2.99
CA VAL A 222 -2.75 5.08 -2.57
C VAL A 222 -2.09 4.25 -3.67
N SER A 223 -1.23 3.31 -3.29
CA SER A 223 -0.50 2.45 -4.22
C SER A 223 -1.40 1.52 -5.03
N GLY A 224 -2.53 1.08 -4.47
CA GLY A 224 -3.50 0.21 -5.17
C GLY A 224 -4.23 0.86 -6.34
N LEU A 225 -4.13 2.18 -6.51
CA LEU A 225 -4.76 2.92 -7.59
C LEU A 225 -3.73 3.50 -8.58
N MET A 226 -2.47 3.06 -8.51
CA MET A 226 -1.49 3.32 -9.55
C MET A 226 -1.87 2.59 -10.84
N VAL A 227 -1.82 3.28 -11.96
CA VAL A 227 -2.14 2.72 -13.28
C VAL A 227 -0.88 2.60 -14.15
N GLY A 228 -0.96 1.84 -15.24
CA GLY A 228 0.19 1.57 -16.11
C GLY A 228 0.74 2.85 -16.76
N GLU A 229 -0.13 3.78 -17.16
CA GLU A 229 0.27 5.05 -17.77
C GLU A 229 1.08 5.93 -16.80
N ASP A 230 0.69 5.96 -15.53
CA ASP A 230 1.41 6.72 -14.49
C ASP A 230 2.77 6.08 -14.19
N LEU A 231 2.81 4.74 -14.14
CA LEU A 231 4.05 3.98 -14.00
C LEU A 231 5.01 4.17 -15.19
N ARG A 232 4.48 4.15 -16.42
CA ARG A 232 5.27 4.39 -17.64
C ARG A 232 5.94 5.76 -17.59
N ARG A 233 5.21 6.79 -17.16
CA ARG A 233 5.76 8.13 -16.99
C ARG A 233 6.85 8.16 -15.93
N ALA A 234 6.58 7.62 -14.73
CA ALA A 234 7.55 7.58 -13.64
C ALA A 234 8.84 6.81 -14.02
N LEU A 235 8.70 5.67 -14.70
CA LEU A 235 9.83 4.82 -15.10
C LEU A 235 10.60 5.32 -16.32
N SER A 236 10.03 6.24 -17.10
CA SER A 236 10.66 6.72 -18.35
C SER A 236 12.00 7.43 -18.13
N SER A 237 12.17 8.10 -16.99
CA SER A 237 13.41 8.79 -16.60
C SER A 237 14.38 7.91 -15.82
N GLU A 238 13.97 6.69 -15.46
CA GLU A 238 14.74 5.85 -14.55
C GLU A 238 15.80 5.02 -15.31
N PRO A 239 16.98 4.77 -14.70
CA PRO A 239 18.09 4.08 -15.38
C PRO A 239 17.79 2.64 -15.80
N GLU A 240 18.42 2.18 -16.87
CA GLU A 240 18.43 0.76 -17.22
C GLU A 240 19.35 -0.04 -16.28
N GLY A 241 19.09 -1.35 -16.15
CA GLY A 241 19.90 -2.24 -15.31
C GLY A 241 19.71 -2.06 -13.80
N HIS A 242 18.71 -1.28 -13.38
CA HIS A 242 18.24 -1.21 -11.99
C HIS A 242 17.08 -2.19 -11.76
N ARG A 243 16.86 -2.59 -10.51
CA ARG A 243 15.69 -3.38 -10.10
C ARG A 243 14.57 -2.44 -9.69
N TYR A 244 13.37 -2.63 -10.23
CA TYR A 244 12.20 -1.84 -9.87
C TYR A 244 11.18 -2.72 -9.16
N LEU A 245 10.94 -2.48 -7.87
CA LEU A 245 9.96 -3.23 -7.09
C LEU A 245 8.60 -2.58 -7.21
N LEU A 246 7.59 -3.35 -7.62
CA LEU A 246 6.21 -2.90 -7.78
C LEU A 246 5.30 -3.64 -6.79
N PRO A 247 4.49 -2.95 -5.97
CA PRO A 247 3.56 -3.60 -5.07
C PRO A 247 2.45 -4.31 -5.84
N ASP A 248 2.15 -5.55 -5.47
CA ASP A 248 1.13 -6.39 -6.13
C ASP A 248 -0.29 -5.81 -6.10
N VAL A 249 -0.59 -4.94 -5.13
CA VAL A 249 -1.93 -4.34 -4.94
C VAL A 249 -2.39 -3.47 -6.11
N CYS A 250 -1.48 -2.99 -6.97
CA CYS A 250 -1.85 -2.20 -8.16
C CYS A 250 -2.28 -3.08 -9.36
N LEU A 251 -2.22 -4.41 -9.22
CA LEU A 251 -2.54 -5.36 -10.28
C LEU A 251 -3.83 -6.14 -9.97
N ASN A 252 -4.67 -6.29 -10.99
CA ASN A 252 -5.79 -7.21 -11.00
C ASN A 252 -5.59 -8.23 -12.14
N ASN A 253 -5.33 -9.50 -11.80
CA ASN A 253 -4.99 -10.56 -12.76
C ASN A 253 -3.85 -10.18 -13.73
N GLY A 254 -2.82 -9.52 -13.20
CA GLY A 254 -1.65 -9.09 -13.97
C GLY A 254 -1.87 -7.84 -14.84
N LYS A 255 -3.00 -7.14 -14.68
CA LYS A 255 -3.31 -5.89 -15.38
C LYS A 255 -3.50 -4.73 -14.43
N PHE A 256 -3.14 -3.54 -14.88
CA PHE A 256 -3.45 -2.27 -14.24
C PHE A 256 -4.92 -1.87 -14.52
N LEU A 257 -5.43 -0.89 -13.77
CA LEU A 257 -6.83 -0.44 -13.91
C LEU A 257 -7.14 0.22 -15.26
N ASP A 258 -6.13 0.77 -15.94
CA ASP A 258 -6.22 1.31 -17.30
C ASP A 258 -6.09 0.23 -18.40
N GLY A 259 -5.98 -1.04 -18.00
CA GLY A 259 -5.95 -2.19 -18.90
C GLY A 259 -4.56 -2.58 -19.43
N LEU A 260 -3.54 -1.76 -19.16
CA LEU A 260 -2.15 -2.08 -19.46
C LEU A 260 -1.65 -3.27 -18.64
N CYS A 261 -0.58 -3.92 -19.11
CA CYS A 261 0.10 -5.00 -18.41
C CYS A 261 1.57 -4.65 -18.13
N LEU A 262 2.26 -5.52 -17.39
CA LEU A 262 3.67 -5.31 -17.04
C LEU A 262 4.58 -5.20 -18.28
N ASP A 263 4.24 -5.93 -19.35
CA ASP A 263 4.99 -5.91 -20.62
C ASP A 263 4.90 -4.54 -21.34
N ASP A 264 3.93 -3.70 -20.99
CA ASP A 264 3.76 -2.36 -21.59
C ASP A 264 4.63 -1.29 -20.91
N LEU A 265 5.32 -1.63 -19.81
CA LEU A 265 6.18 -0.70 -19.07
C LEU A 265 7.54 -0.52 -19.76
N PRO A 266 8.16 0.67 -19.64
CA PRO A 266 9.45 0.96 -20.29
C PRO A 266 10.65 0.36 -19.54
N ARG A 267 10.40 -0.23 -18.36
CA ARG A 267 11.37 -0.89 -17.50
C ARG A 267 10.76 -2.16 -16.94
N GLU A 268 11.56 -3.21 -16.81
CA GLU A 268 11.15 -4.43 -16.13
C GLU A 268 10.91 -4.15 -14.64
N VAL A 269 9.86 -4.75 -14.09
CA VAL A 269 9.48 -4.61 -12.68
C VAL A 269 9.37 -5.98 -12.02
N GLU A 270 9.84 -6.08 -10.78
CA GLU A 270 9.67 -7.22 -9.88
C GLU A 270 8.43 -6.96 -9.02
N VAL A 271 7.39 -7.77 -9.20
CA VAL A 271 6.17 -7.67 -8.38
C VAL A 271 6.44 -8.26 -7.00
N VAL A 272 6.18 -7.47 -5.96
CA VAL A 272 6.39 -7.85 -4.56
C VAL A 272 5.06 -7.74 -3.81
N PRO A 273 4.71 -8.73 -2.97
CA PRO A 273 3.58 -8.61 -2.05
C PRO A 273 3.62 -7.31 -1.25
N THR A 274 2.46 -6.68 -1.09
CA THR A 274 2.32 -5.38 -0.41
C THR A 274 2.36 -5.54 1.11
N ASP A 275 3.47 -6.06 1.64
CA ASP A 275 3.72 -6.27 3.06
C ASP A 275 5.20 -6.02 3.42
N GLY A 276 5.46 -5.75 4.70
CA GLY A 276 6.81 -5.34 5.14
C GLY A 276 7.82 -6.48 5.07
N VAL A 277 7.37 -7.73 5.24
CA VAL A 277 8.24 -8.92 5.23
C VAL A 277 8.76 -9.16 3.82
N ALA A 278 7.88 -9.12 2.83
CA ALA A 278 8.18 -9.32 1.42
C ALA A 278 9.10 -8.22 0.89
N LEU A 279 8.81 -6.94 1.21
CA LEU A 279 9.71 -5.86 0.81
C LEU A 279 11.10 -6.03 1.43
N ARG A 280 11.19 -6.33 2.74
CA ARG A 280 12.49 -6.60 3.37
C ARG A 280 13.23 -7.76 2.67
N ALA A 281 12.52 -8.84 2.34
CA ALA A 281 13.11 -9.99 1.65
C ALA A 281 13.62 -9.62 0.25
N ALA A 282 12.85 -8.86 -0.53
CA ALA A 282 13.22 -8.39 -1.86
C ALA A 282 14.48 -7.50 -1.83
N LEU A 283 14.62 -6.67 -0.78
CA LEU A 283 15.80 -5.83 -0.55
C LEU A 283 17.04 -6.63 -0.08
N LYS A 284 16.86 -7.78 0.57
CA LYS A 284 17.97 -8.67 0.98
C LYS A 284 18.57 -9.44 -0.19
N ARG A 285 17.79 -9.73 -1.23
CA ARG A 285 18.28 -10.47 -2.41
C ARG A 285 19.51 -9.84 -3.09
N GLY A 286 19.69 -8.52 -2.97
CA GLY A 286 20.84 -7.81 -3.52
C GLY A 286 22.05 -7.63 -2.61
N VAL A 287 22.06 -8.26 -1.44
CA VAL A 287 23.21 -8.20 -0.51
C VAL A 287 24.25 -9.23 -0.96
N ARG A 288 25.46 -8.78 -1.34
CA ARG A 288 26.61 -9.70 -1.41
C ARG A 288 26.98 -10.11 0.02
N TYR A 289 27.26 -11.40 0.23
CA TYR A 289 27.64 -12.00 1.52
C TYR A 289 28.80 -11.28 2.26
N ALA A 290 29.53 -10.37 1.59
CA ALA A 290 30.61 -9.57 2.18
C ALA A 290 30.15 -8.53 3.21
N ASP A 291 28.90 -8.04 3.14
CA ASP A 291 28.40 -7.00 4.07
C ASP A 291 27.80 -7.60 5.36
N VAL A 292 27.54 -8.91 5.40
CA VAL A 292 26.94 -9.60 6.55
C VAL A 292 27.97 -9.92 7.65
N GLU A 293 29.27 -9.96 7.32
CA GLU A 293 30.33 -10.25 8.29
C GLU A 293 30.72 -9.05 9.18
N GLN A 294 30.30 -7.82 8.85
CA GLN A 294 30.56 -6.65 9.71
C GLN A 294 29.51 -6.42 10.81
N GLU A 295 28.25 -6.84 10.60
CA GLU A 295 27.20 -6.75 11.64
C GLU A 295 27.26 -7.88 12.68
N ALA A 296 27.89 -9.01 12.36
CA ALA A 296 28.05 -10.12 13.33
C ALA A 296 29.25 -9.96 14.28
N SER A 297 29.99 -8.84 14.17
CA SER A 297 31.25 -8.65 14.90
C SER A 297 31.36 -7.32 15.66
N THR A 298 30.26 -6.62 15.90
CA THR A 298 30.18 -5.46 16.82
C THR A 298 29.04 -5.65 17.81
#